data_AF-A0A2P8QIJ7-F1
#
_entry.id   AF-A0A2P8QIJ7-F1
#
_cell.length_a   1.000
_cell.length_b   1.000
_cell.length_c   1.000
_cell.angle_alpha   90.00
_cell.angle_beta   90.00
_cell.angle_gamma   90.00
#
_symmetry.space_group_name_H-M   'P 1'
#
loop_
_entity.id
_entity.type
_entity.pdbx_description
1 polymer ?
#
loop_
_entity_poly.entity_id
_entity_poly.type
_entity_poly.pdbx_seq_one_letter_code
_entity_poly.pdbx_strand_id
1 'polypeptide(L)'
;MTPGEIEAALQAAIARCDAINCPLNPQQQQILRQVVLESLCKEGLVNSNRQEWQEINPLDELTLEQRQSFLQFVREKERQERPWKVQLMNDWLQERDSGSVQFIRDRFGLSWLNRIEPSHFEKYVEIDDEPPMKLKVGDRIEVSNALWEWVQDEGPCSRQWFVCTVLQVNEVRNGEDIITSCIIRLINTGMEYEIQGIYQWNRYYWRWLQR
;
A
#
# COMPACT_ATOMS: atom_id res chain seq x y z
N MET A 1 -25.54 -5.57 -15.72
CA MET A 1 -25.11 -5.18 -17.07
C MET A 1 -23.94 -6.07 -17.45
N THR A 2 -23.98 -6.67 -18.62
CA THR A 2 -22.86 -7.50 -19.10
C THR A 2 -21.80 -6.62 -19.75
N PRO A 3 -20.51 -7.01 -19.76
CA PRO A 3 -19.43 -6.24 -20.40
C PRO A 3 -19.73 -5.94 -21.88
N GLY A 4 -20.45 -6.83 -22.58
CA GLY A 4 -20.89 -6.61 -23.95
C GLY A 4 -21.93 -5.50 -24.14
N GLU A 5 -22.83 -5.29 -23.17
CA GLU A 5 -23.81 -4.19 -23.21
C GLU A 5 -23.12 -2.83 -23.01
N ILE A 6 -22.08 -2.80 -22.18
CA ILE A 6 -21.31 -1.59 -21.88
C ILE A 6 -20.41 -1.21 -23.07
N GLU A 7 -19.76 -2.20 -23.71
CA GLU A 7 -18.99 -1.95 -24.92
C GLU A 7 -19.88 -1.45 -26.07
N ALA A 8 -21.09 -2.01 -26.20
CA ALA A 8 -22.08 -1.52 -27.16
C ALA A 8 -22.55 -0.09 -26.85
N ALA A 9 -22.76 0.26 -25.58
CA ALA A 9 -23.13 1.61 -25.17
C ALA A 9 -21.98 2.61 -25.38
N LEU A 10 -20.74 2.22 -25.10
CA LEU A 10 -19.55 3.04 -25.37
C LEU A 10 -19.37 3.27 -26.87
N GLN A 11 -19.56 2.24 -27.69
CA GLN A 11 -19.46 2.35 -29.13
C GLN A 11 -20.58 3.22 -29.73
N ALA A 12 -21.80 3.14 -29.17
CA ALA A 12 -22.90 4.05 -29.53
C ALA A 12 -22.63 5.50 -29.11
N ALA A 13 -21.96 5.73 -27.97
CA ALA A 13 -21.55 7.05 -27.53
C ALA A 13 -20.45 7.63 -28.43
N ILE A 14 -19.45 6.82 -28.81
CA ILE A 14 -18.38 7.20 -29.75
C ILE A 14 -18.98 7.55 -31.12
N ALA A 15 -19.89 6.72 -31.65
CA ALA A 15 -20.57 7.00 -32.91
C ALA A 15 -21.42 8.28 -32.88
N ARG A 16 -21.99 8.63 -31.73
CA ARG A 16 -22.69 9.91 -31.52
C ARG A 16 -21.72 11.09 -31.45
N CYS A 17 -20.55 10.94 -30.85
CA CYS A 17 -19.51 11.97 -30.83
C CYS A 17 -18.94 12.24 -32.24
N ASP A 18 -18.78 11.18 -33.05
CA ASP A 18 -18.38 11.29 -34.46
C ASP A 18 -19.44 12.06 -35.28
N ALA A 19 -20.73 11.82 -35.01
CA ALA A 19 -21.83 12.54 -35.66
C ALA A 19 -21.91 14.04 -35.28
N ILE A 20 -21.30 14.45 -34.16
CA ILE A 20 -21.25 15.84 -33.69
C ILE A 20 -19.94 16.53 -34.11
N ASN A 21 -19.19 15.96 -35.08
CA ASN A 21 -17.93 16.52 -35.60
C ASN A 21 -16.82 16.64 -34.55
N CYS A 22 -16.84 15.80 -33.51
CA CYS A 22 -15.77 15.71 -32.52
C CYS A 22 -15.15 14.31 -32.55
N PRO A 23 -14.41 13.96 -33.62
CA PRO A 23 -13.88 12.61 -33.79
C PRO A 23 -12.81 12.34 -32.72
N LEU A 24 -13.05 11.34 -31.87
CA LEU A 24 -12.02 10.87 -30.95
C LEU A 24 -10.97 10.10 -31.75
N ASN A 25 -9.71 10.45 -31.57
CA ASN A 25 -8.59 9.72 -32.18
C ASN A 25 -8.61 8.25 -31.67
N PRO A 26 -8.30 7.25 -32.52
CA PRO A 26 -8.22 5.84 -32.12
C PRO A 26 -7.46 5.59 -30.79
N GLN A 27 -6.40 6.35 -30.51
CA GLN A 27 -5.69 6.26 -29.23
C GLN A 27 -6.55 6.71 -28.04
N GLN A 28 -7.34 7.77 -28.19
CA GLN A 28 -8.25 8.25 -27.14
C GLN A 28 -9.42 7.27 -26.91
N GLN A 29 -9.92 6.64 -27.97
CA GLN A 29 -10.93 5.60 -27.88
C GLN A 29 -10.41 4.37 -27.11
N GLN A 30 -9.16 3.99 -27.36
CA GLN A 30 -8.50 2.87 -26.67
C GLN A 30 -8.26 3.18 -25.18
N ILE A 31 -7.84 4.40 -24.85
CA ILE A 31 -7.70 4.86 -23.47
C ILE A 31 -9.05 4.86 -22.75
N LEU A 32 -10.11 5.39 -23.37
CA LEU A 32 -11.46 5.40 -22.79
C LEU A 32 -12.00 3.99 -22.53
N ARG A 33 -11.80 3.06 -23.48
CA ARG A 33 -12.15 1.64 -23.30
C ARG A 33 -11.41 1.04 -22.10
N GLN A 34 -10.11 1.28 -22.01
CA GLN A 34 -9.28 0.74 -20.95
C GLN A 34 -9.67 1.29 -19.57
N VAL A 35 -9.90 2.60 -19.46
CA VAL A 35 -10.33 3.25 -18.21
C VAL A 35 -11.70 2.77 -17.76
N VAL A 36 -12.65 2.61 -18.68
CA VAL A 36 -14.00 2.12 -18.36
C VAL A 36 -13.95 0.66 -17.90
N LEU A 37 -13.20 -0.19 -18.59
CA LEU A 37 -13.01 -1.60 -18.19
C LEU A 37 -12.32 -1.71 -16.82
N GLU A 38 -11.25 -0.95 -16.59
CA GLU A 38 -10.56 -0.94 -15.29
C GLU A 38 -11.46 -0.42 -14.16
N SER A 39 -12.28 0.62 -14.42
CA SER A 39 -13.21 1.16 -13.42
C SER A 39 -14.32 0.17 -13.08
N LEU A 40 -14.84 -0.57 -14.06
CA LEU A 40 -15.87 -1.58 -13.86
C LEU A 40 -15.35 -2.84 -13.18
N CYS A 41 -14.10 -3.21 -13.43
CA CYS A 41 -13.41 -4.27 -12.68
C CYS A 41 -13.22 -3.89 -11.21
N LYS A 42 -12.91 -2.61 -10.91
CA LYS A 42 -12.79 -2.11 -9.54
C LYS A 42 -14.14 -2.03 -8.80
N GLU A 43 -15.23 -1.77 -9.50
CA GLU A 43 -16.58 -1.68 -8.91
C GLU A 43 -17.31 -3.04 -8.79
N GLY A 44 -16.66 -4.17 -9.13
CA GLY A 44 -17.16 -5.51 -8.82
C GLY A 44 -18.42 -5.94 -9.59
N LEU A 45 -18.78 -5.25 -10.68
CA LEU A 45 -20.00 -5.53 -11.46
C LEU A 45 -19.85 -6.66 -12.50
N VAL A 46 -18.62 -7.17 -12.71
CA VAL A 46 -18.34 -8.27 -13.63
C VAL A 46 -17.78 -9.46 -12.85
N ASN A 47 -18.67 -10.25 -12.24
CA ASN A 47 -18.38 -11.62 -11.81
C ASN A 47 -18.31 -12.54 -13.04
N SER A 48 -17.33 -12.34 -13.90
CA SER A 48 -17.05 -13.26 -15.00
C SER A 48 -15.62 -13.74 -14.85
N ASN A 49 -15.50 -14.94 -14.28
CA ASN A 49 -14.30 -15.75 -14.26
C ASN A 49 -13.05 -14.99 -13.80
N ARG A 50 -12.81 -15.01 -12.48
CA ARG A 50 -11.45 -15.10 -11.95
C ARG A 50 -10.78 -16.35 -12.55
N GLN A 51 -10.40 -16.30 -13.83
CA GLN A 51 -9.11 -16.83 -14.16
C GLN A 51 -8.16 -15.97 -13.35
N GLU A 52 -7.46 -16.66 -12.46
CA GLU A 52 -6.27 -16.21 -11.79
C GLU A 52 -5.31 -15.64 -12.85
N TRP A 53 -5.52 -14.40 -13.27
CA TRP A 53 -4.40 -13.52 -13.44
C TRP A 53 -3.87 -13.40 -12.02
N GLN A 54 -3.02 -14.35 -11.64
CA GLN A 54 -2.09 -14.12 -10.55
C GLN A 54 -1.48 -12.78 -10.91
N GLU A 55 -1.92 -11.72 -10.24
CA GLU A 55 -1.29 -10.42 -10.33
C GLU A 55 0.12 -10.69 -9.83
N ILE A 56 1.01 -10.97 -10.78
CA ILE A 56 2.43 -11.13 -10.51
C ILE A 56 2.78 -9.82 -9.86
N ASN A 57 3.11 -9.90 -8.57
CA ASN A 57 3.40 -8.72 -7.79
C ASN A 57 4.43 -7.93 -8.60
N PRO A 58 4.18 -6.66 -8.96
CA PRO A 58 5.09 -5.91 -9.83
C PRO A 58 6.50 -5.82 -9.21
N LEU A 59 6.61 -5.99 -7.90
CA LEU A 59 7.88 -6.09 -7.18
C LEU A 59 8.60 -7.44 -7.41
N ASP A 60 7.90 -8.52 -7.77
CA ASP A 60 8.50 -9.81 -8.16
C ASP A 60 9.22 -9.72 -9.53
N GLU A 61 8.85 -8.76 -10.38
CA GLU A 61 9.56 -8.47 -11.64
C GLU A 61 10.93 -7.81 -11.41
N LEU A 62 11.17 -7.25 -10.21
CA LEU A 62 12.46 -6.70 -9.81
C LEU A 62 13.42 -7.79 -9.36
N THR A 63 14.69 -7.63 -9.71
CA THR A 63 15.77 -8.42 -9.08
C THR A 63 15.82 -8.14 -7.57
N LEU A 64 16.36 -9.08 -6.79
CA LEU A 64 16.40 -8.98 -5.33
C LEU A 64 17.07 -7.67 -4.85
N GLU A 65 18.21 -7.30 -5.43
CA GLU A 65 18.93 -6.07 -5.10
C GLU A 65 18.15 -4.80 -5.46
N GLN A 66 17.47 -4.79 -6.61
CA GLN A 66 16.63 -3.68 -7.06
C GLN A 66 15.41 -3.52 -6.16
N ARG A 67 14.78 -4.64 -5.79
CA ARG A 67 13.65 -4.67 -4.87
C ARG A 67 14.03 -4.10 -3.52
N GLN A 68 15.13 -4.56 -2.93
CA GLN A 68 15.63 -4.04 -1.65
C GLN A 68 15.94 -2.55 -1.72
N SER A 69 16.62 -2.10 -2.79
CA SER A 69 16.90 -0.68 -3.01
C SER A 69 15.63 0.17 -3.10
N PHE A 70 14.58 -0.36 -3.74
CA PHE A 70 13.28 0.31 -3.84
C PHE A 70 12.52 0.33 -2.51
N LEU A 71 12.46 -0.79 -1.79
CA LEU A 71 11.83 -0.88 -0.48
C LEU A 71 12.49 0.04 0.53
N GLN A 72 13.83 0.11 0.55
CA GLN A 72 14.58 1.04 1.39
C GLN A 72 14.27 2.50 1.03
N PHE A 73 14.21 2.82 -0.27
CA PHE A 73 13.83 4.16 -0.72
C PHE A 73 12.42 4.54 -0.27
N VAL A 74 11.44 3.65 -0.46
CA VAL A 74 10.06 3.86 -0.01
C VAL A 74 10.00 4.10 1.50
N ARG A 75 10.65 3.26 2.31
CA ARG A 75 10.71 3.41 3.78
C ARG A 75 11.35 4.72 4.22
N GLU A 76 12.46 5.12 3.60
CA GLU A 76 13.14 6.38 3.93
C GLU A 76 12.23 7.58 3.67
N LYS A 77 11.46 7.55 2.59
CA LYS A 77 10.54 8.64 2.24
C LYS A 77 9.26 8.62 3.07
N GLU A 78 8.74 7.45 3.40
CA GLU A 78 7.61 7.30 4.32
C GLU A 78 7.97 7.77 5.74
N ARG A 79 9.19 7.48 6.22
CA ARG A 79 9.69 8.02 7.50
C ARG A 79 9.76 9.55 7.49
N GLN A 80 9.95 10.16 6.33
CA GLN A 80 9.95 11.61 6.15
C GLN A 80 8.54 12.18 5.90
N GLU A 81 7.49 11.36 5.99
CA GLU A 81 6.08 11.72 5.73
C GLU A 81 5.86 12.28 4.31
N ARG A 82 6.70 11.91 3.36
CA ARG A 82 6.62 12.38 1.98
C ARG A 82 6.17 11.24 1.06
N PRO A 83 5.16 11.46 0.20
CA PRO A 83 4.73 10.44 -0.74
C PRO A 83 5.86 10.13 -1.72
N TRP A 84 6.46 8.95 -1.57
CA TRP A 84 7.63 8.51 -2.34
C TRP A 84 7.36 8.54 -3.85
N LYS A 85 6.13 8.22 -4.26
CA LYS A 85 5.68 8.24 -5.66
C LYS A 85 5.73 9.64 -6.27
N VAL A 86 5.38 10.68 -5.50
CA VAL A 86 5.40 12.07 -5.96
C VAL A 86 6.84 12.56 -6.11
N GLN A 87 7.73 12.20 -5.18
CA GLN A 87 9.15 12.54 -5.31
C GLN A 87 9.81 11.87 -6.51
N LEU A 88 9.58 10.56 -6.68
CA LEU A 88 10.12 9.83 -7.81
C LEU A 88 9.66 10.45 -9.14
N MET A 89 8.39 10.81 -9.23
CA MET A 89 7.82 11.45 -10.41
C MET A 89 8.37 12.87 -10.63
N ASN A 90 8.56 13.64 -9.56
CA ASN A 90 9.20 14.95 -9.64
C ASN A 90 10.66 14.85 -10.08
N ASP A 91 11.40 13.85 -9.60
CA ASP A 91 12.79 13.62 -10.00
C ASP A 91 12.87 13.26 -11.49
N TRP A 92 11.92 12.47 -12.00
CA TRP A 92 11.86 12.12 -13.43
C TRP A 92 11.50 13.32 -14.30
N LEU A 93 10.58 14.17 -13.86
CA LEU A 93 10.20 15.40 -14.55
C LEU A 93 11.34 16.43 -14.58
N GLN A 94 12.18 16.45 -13.55
CA GLN A 94 13.31 17.39 -13.42
C GLN A 94 14.62 16.82 -13.99
N GLU A 95 14.58 15.66 -14.66
CA GLU A 95 15.74 14.91 -15.15
C GLU A 95 16.82 14.66 -14.08
N ARG A 96 16.42 14.59 -12.81
CA ARG A 96 17.32 14.32 -11.69
C ARG A 96 17.53 12.82 -11.55
N ASP A 97 18.74 12.43 -11.18
CA ASP A 97 19.04 11.05 -10.86
C ASP A 97 18.26 10.65 -9.61
N SER A 98 17.37 9.67 -9.76
CA SER A 98 16.59 9.09 -8.66
C SER A 98 17.43 8.17 -7.75
N GLY A 99 18.76 8.28 -7.81
CA GLY A 99 19.70 7.49 -7.03
C GLY A 99 19.51 5.99 -7.23
N SER A 100 19.41 5.25 -6.11
CA SER A 100 19.31 3.78 -6.10
C SER A 100 18.09 3.21 -6.83
N VAL A 101 17.09 4.03 -7.18
CA VAL A 101 15.85 3.60 -7.87
C VAL A 101 15.75 4.09 -9.32
N GLN A 102 16.85 4.59 -9.89
CA GLN A 102 16.90 5.02 -11.30
C GLN A 102 16.57 3.90 -12.29
N PHE A 103 16.86 2.65 -11.93
CA PHE A 103 16.51 1.48 -12.75
C PHE A 103 15.01 1.38 -13.06
N ILE A 104 14.14 1.98 -12.23
CA ILE A 104 12.69 2.00 -12.45
C ILE A 104 12.35 2.88 -13.65
N ARG A 105 13.02 4.03 -13.78
CA ARG A 105 12.88 4.95 -14.92
C ARG A 105 13.35 4.29 -16.21
N ASP A 106 14.52 3.65 -16.15
CA ASP A 106 15.22 3.15 -17.33
C ASP A 106 14.61 1.85 -17.89
N ARG A 107 14.04 0.99 -17.02
CA ARG A 107 13.54 -0.33 -17.42
C ARG A 107 12.03 -0.51 -17.38
N PHE A 108 11.34 0.13 -16.44
CA PHE A 108 9.93 -0.20 -16.13
C PHE A 108 8.97 0.95 -16.46
N GLY A 109 9.41 2.19 -16.28
CA GLY A 109 8.65 3.40 -16.60
C GLY A 109 7.41 3.62 -15.71
N LEU A 110 6.57 4.58 -16.10
CA LEU A 110 5.41 5.02 -15.34
C LEU A 110 4.28 3.98 -15.28
N SER A 111 4.18 3.11 -16.29
CA SER A 111 3.18 2.04 -16.34
C SER A 111 3.34 1.04 -15.20
N TRP A 112 4.59 0.70 -14.85
CA TRP A 112 4.89 -0.19 -13.73
C TRP A 112 4.62 0.50 -12.38
N LEU A 113 5.00 1.77 -12.25
CA LEU A 113 4.75 2.57 -11.04
C LEU A 113 3.26 2.72 -10.70
N ASN A 114 2.39 2.67 -11.72
CA ASN A 114 0.93 2.71 -11.55
C ASN A 114 0.32 1.36 -11.18
N ARG A 115 1.03 0.26 -11.40
CA ARG A 115 0.60 -1.09 -10.95
C ARG A 115 0.93 -1.37 -9.50
N ILE A 116 1.87 -0.61 -8.91
CA ILE A 116 2.22 -0.78 -7.51
C ILE A 116 1.10 -0.21 -6.63
N GLU A 117 0.34 -1.11 -6.01
CA GLU A 117 -0.55 -0.79 -4.90
C GLU A 117 0.12 -1.00 -3.54
N PRO A 118 -0.33 -0.30 -2.48
CA PRO A 118 0.15 -0.49 -1.11
C PRO A 118 0.13 -1.95 -0.63
N SER A 119 -0.86 -2.72 -1.07
CA SER A 119 -1.03 -4.15 -0.79
C SER A 119 0.14 -5.01 -1.28
N HIS A 120 0.82 -4.60 -2.36
CA HIS A 120 1.97 -5.34 -2.90
C HIS A 120 3.20 -5.28 -2.00
N PHE A 121 3.30 -4.26 -1.14
CA PHE A 121 4.40 -4.13 -0.20
C PHE A 121 4.28 -5.08 0.98
N GLU A 122 3.06 -5.49 1.35
CA GLU A 122 2.81 -6.37 2.51
C GLU A 122 3.56 -7.69 2.39
N LYS A 123 3.66 -8.26 1.18
CA LYS A 123 4.43 -9.48 0.87
C LYS A 123 5.93 -9.36 1.21
N TYR A 124 6.50 -8.16 1.16
CA TYR A 124 7.94 -7.95 1.40
C TYR A 124 8.24 -7.25 2.72
N VAL A 125 7.23 -6.77 3.45
CA VAL A 125 7.39 -6.43 4.86
C VAL A 125 7.88 -7.65 5.64
N GLU A 126 7.53 -8.85 5.21
CA GLU A 126 7.99 -10.12 5.81
C GLU A 126 9.37 -10.59 5.35
N ILE A 127 9.90 -10.09 4.22
CA ILE A 127 11.07 -10.66 3.52
C ILE A 127 12.35 -9.84 3.74
N ASP A 128 12.26 -8.54 4.07
CA ASP A 128 13.44 -7.72 4.40
C ASP A 128 13.88 -7.96 5.85
N ASP A 129 14.89 -8.84 6.04
CA ASP A 129 16.00 -8.88 7.01
C ASP A 129 15.98 -7.99 8.30
N GLU A 130 14.83 -7.77 8.91
CA GLU A 130 14.72 -7.81 10.36
C GLU A 130 13.97 -9.10 10.67
N PRO A 131 14.52 -10.02 11.49
CA PRO A 131 13.81 -11.26 11.84
C PRO A 131 12.39 -10.86 12.24
N PRO A 132 11.34 -11.56 11.78
CA PRO A 132 9.96 -11.16 12.05
C PRO A 132 9.90 -10.93 13.54
N MET A 133 9.82 -9.67 13.92
CA MET A 133 10.09 -9.23 15.30
C MET A 133 8.82 -9.53 16.05
N LYS A 134 8.55 -10.84 16.16
CA LYS A 134 7.39 -11.42 16.79
C LYS A 134 7.55 -11.06 18.25
N LEU A 135 6.74 -10.12 18.68
CA LEU A 135 6.56 -9.75 20.07
C LEU A 135 6.43 -11.02 20.90
N LYS A 136 7.27 -11.13 21.91
CA LYS A 136 7.19 -12.15 22.94
C LYS A 136 6.60 -11.53 24.20
N VAL A 137 5.97 -12.39 24.99
CA VAL A 137 5.55 -12.00 26.33
C VAL A 137 6.78 -11.57 27.14
N GLY A 138 6.73 -10.35 27.67
CA GLY A 138 7.82 -9.71 28.41
C GLY A 138 8.62 -8.68 27.61
N ASP A 139 8.39 -8.55 26.30
CA ASP A 139 9.07 -7.54 25.48
C ASP A 139 8.63 -6.13 25.85
N ARG A 140 9.58 -5.19 25.80
CA ARG A 140 9.34 -3.76 26.02
C ARG A 140 9.31 -3.03 24.70
N ILE A 141 8.17 -2.41 24.41
CA ILE A 141 7.95 -1.66 23.18
C ILE A 141 7.43 -0.27 23.53
N GLU A 142 7.49 0.63 22.55
CA GLU A 142 6.82 1.93 22.62
C GLU A 142 5.59 1.89 21.72
N VAL A 143 4.47 2.38 22.25
CA VAL A 143 3.20 2.49 21.53
C VAL A 143 2.73 3.93 21.48
N SER A 144 2.16 4.32 20.35
CA SER A 144 1.63 5.66 20.14
C SER A 144 0.24 5.79 20.75
N ASN A 145 -0.10 6.96 21.31
CA ASN A 145 -1.48 7.25 21.73
C ASN A 145 -2.49 7.23 20.58
N ALA A 146 -2.04 7.33 19.33
CA ALA A 146 -2.89 7.17 18.15
C ALA A 146 -3.65 5.81 18.09
N LEU A 147 -3.26 4.83 18.91
CA LEU A 147 -3.97 3.55 19.04
C LEU A 147 -5.32 3.66 19.78
N TRP A 148 -5.46 4.62 20.70
CA TRP A 148 -6.63 4.75 21.56
C TRP A 148 -7.20 6.17 21.61
N GLU A 149 -6.44 7.16 21.15
CA GLU A 149 -6.86 8.54 20.98
C GLU A 149 -6.87 8.90 19.50
N TRP A 150 -7.88 9.66 19.09
CA TRP A 150 -7.87 10.33 17.80
C TRP A 150 -6.84 11.46 17.85
N VAL A 151 -5.63 11.19 17.36
CA VAL A 151 -4.54 12.15 17.26
C VAL A 151 -4.54 12.72 15.84
N GLN A 152 -4.59 14.05 15.71
CA GLN A 152 -4.42 14.74 14.43
C GLN A 152 -2.98 15.25 14.33
N ASP A 153 -2.29 14.97 13.21
CA ASP A 153 -0.90 15.37 13.03
C ASP A 153 -0.70 16.92 13.05
N GLU A 154 -1.74 17.71 12.76
CA GLU A 154 -1.76 19.18 12.86
C GLU A 154 -2.66 19.72 14.00
N GLY A 155 -3.05 18.87 14.95
CA GLY A 155 -3.91 19.25 16.08
C GLY A 155 -3.14 19.66 17.34
N PRO A 156 -3.82 20.25 18.36
CA PRO A 156 -3.21 20.56 19.65
C PRO A 156 -2.78 19.31 20.45
N CYS A 157 -3.25 18.14 20.04
CA CYS A 157 -2.84 16.85 20.60
C CYS A 157 -1.78 16.22 19.70
N SER A 158 -0.50 16.38 20.05
CA SER A 158 0.63 15.76 19.35
C SER A 158 0.69 14.25 19.60
N ARG A 159 1.20 13.49 18.64
CA ARG A 159 1.50 12.06 18.79
C ARG A 159 2.56 11.83 19.89
N GLN A 160 2.20 11.07 20.92
CA GLN A 160 3.06 10.73 22.05
C GLN A 160 3.32 9.22 22.08
N TRP A 161 4.54 8.85 22.45
CA TRP A 161 4.98 7.46 22.56
C TRP A 161 5.05 7.06 24.03
N PHE A 162 4.46 5.92 24.36
CA PHE A 162 4.37 5.38 25.71
C PHE A 162 5.08 4.04 25.78
N VAL A 163 5.93 3.87 26.79
CA VAL A 163 6.61 2.60 27.02
C VAL A 163 5.64 1.60 27.64
N CYS A 164 5.56 0.41 27.06
CA CYS A 164 4.71 -0.67 27.53
C CYS A 164 5.42 -2.03 27.51
N THR A 165 4.88 -2.96 28.28
CA THR A 165 5.33 -4.36 28.33
C THR A 165 4.26 -5.25 27.72
N VAL A 166 4.66 -6.15 26.83
CA VAL A 166 3.76 -7.13 26.22
C VAL A 166 3.43 -8.21 27.25
N LEU A 167 2.15 -8.37 27.59
CA LEU A 167 1.66 -9.39 28.52
C LEU A 167 1.23 -10.67 27.80
N GLN A 168 0.64 -10.54 26.62
CA GLN A 168 0.11 -11.67 25.87
C GLN A 168 0.15 -11.37 24.37
N VAL A 169 0.37 -12.39 23.56
CA VAL A 169 0.28 -12.33 22.09
C VAL A 169 -0.57 -13.50 21.63
N ASN A 170 -1.65 -13.20 20.92
CA ASN A 170 -2.59 -14.16 20.37
C ASN A 170 -2.56 -14.08 18.85
N GLU A 171 -2.44 -15.23 18.19
CA GLU A 171 -2.56 -15.32 16.73
C GLU A 171 -3.87 -16.04 16.40
N VAL A 172 -4.76 -15.35 15.67
CA VAL A 172 -6.02 -15.88 15.17
C VAL A 172 -5.88 -16.05 13.67
N ARG A 173 -6.06 -17.28 13.17
CA ARG A 173 -6.06 -17.57 11.74
C ARG A 173 -7.50 -17.51 11.21
N ASN A 174 -7.76 -16.63 10.26
CA ASN A 174 -9.04 -16.51 9.57
C ASN A 174 -8.83 -16.81 8.07
N GLY A 175 -8.91 -18.09 7.69
CA GLY A 175 -8.60 -18.51 6.32
C GLY A 175 -7.10 -18.41 6.00
N GLU A 176 -6.75 -17.64 4.98
CA GLU A 176 -5.37 -17.32 4.60
C GLU A 176 -4.78 -16.15 5.43
N ASP A 177 -5.64 -15.35 6.08
CA ASP A 177 -5.20 -14.20 6.87
C ASP A 177 -4.84 -14.60 8.31
N ILE A 178 -3.66 -14.18 8.76
CA ILE A 178 -3.23 -14.31 10.15
C ILE A 178 -3.41 -12.94 10.81
N ILE A 179 -4.31 -12.85 11.78
CA ILE A 179 -4.51 -11.65 12.59
C ILE A 179 -3.83 -11.87 13.94
N THR A 180 -2.89 -10.99 14.28
CA THR A 180 -2.22 -11.06 15.59
C THR A 180 -2.74 -9.95 16.49
N SER A 181 -3.25 -10.31 17.66
CA SER A 181 -3.55 -9.35 18.74
C SER A 181 -2.54 -9.49 19.88
N CYS A 182 -2.30 -8.41 20.60
CA CYS A 182 -1.47 -8.44 21.79
C CYS A 182 -2.09 -7.62 22.92
N ILE A 183 -1.90 -8.08 24.15
CA ILE A 183 -2.23 -7.32 25.35
C ILE A 183 -0.95 -6.67 25.86
N ILE A 184 -0.97 -5.35 26.02
CA ILE A 184 0.14 -4.56 26.54
C ILE A 184 -0.22 -3.93 27.87
N ARG A 185 0.78 -3.67 28.71
CA ARG A 185 0.63 -2.89 29.94
C ARG A 185 1.53 -1.65 29.89
N LEU A 186 0.93 -0.47 30.00
CA LEU A 186 1.68 0.79 30.07
C LEU A 186 2.49 0.83 31.37
N ILE A 187 3.80 1.11 31.27
CA ILE A 187 4.68 1.13 32.46
C ILE A 187 4.32 2.27 33.40
N ASN A 188 3.92 3.42 32.84
CA ASN A 188 3.69 4.65 33.62
C ASN A 188 2.37 4.63 34.40
N THR A 189 1.31 4.04 33.83
CA THR A 189 -0.04 4.05 34.40
C THR A 189 -0.49 2.69 34.92
N GLY A 190 0.18 1.61 34.54
CA GLY A 190 -0.23 0.24 34.85
C GLY A 190 -1.47 -0.24 34.09
N MET A 191 -2.02 0.59 33.20
CA MET A 191 -3.21 0.28 32.41
C MET A 191 -2.91 -0.76 31.34
N GLU A 192 -3.87 -1.66 31.12
CA GLU A 192 -3.78 -2.71 30.11
C GLU A 192 -4.63 -2.39 28.89
N TYR A 193 -4.08 -2.61 27.71
CA TYR A 193 -4.76 -2.40 26.43
C TYR A 193 -4.58 -3.60 25.53
N GLU A 194 -5.66 -3.99 24.85
CA GLU A 194 -5.60 -4.96 23.77
C GLU A 194 -5.42 -4.21 22.44
N ILE A 195 -4.36 -4.57 21.70
CA ILE A 195 -4.10 -4.08 20.35
C ILE A 195 -4.38 -5.22 19.39
N GLN A 196 -5.39 -5.05 18.54
CA GLN A 196 -5.69 -5.98 17.46
C GLN A 196 -4.91 -5.60 16.21
N GLY A 197 -4.52 -6.60 15.41
CA GLY A 197 -3.84 -6.36 14.15
C GLY A 197 -2.46 -5.70 14.31
N ILE A 198 -1.69 -6.11 15.32
CA ILE A 198 -0.44 -5.44 15.72
C ILE A 198 0.59 -5.40 14.59
N TYR A 199 0.62 -6.41 13.72
CA TYR A 199 1.51 -6.45 12.55
C TYR A 199 0.83 -5.95 11.26
N GLN A 200 -0.49 -5.78 11.29
CA GLN A 200 -1.30 -5.36 10.16
C GLN A 200 -1.50 -3.83 10.23
N TRP A 201 -2.74 -3.36 10.42
CA TRP A 201 -3.09 -1.94 10.44
C TRP A 201 -2.44 -1.15 11.58
N ASN A 202 -2.00 -1.82 12.66
CA ASN A 202 -1.37 -1.15 13.80
C ASN A 202 0.15 -1.15 13.78
N ARG A 203 0.80 -1.65 12.73
CA ARG A 203 2.27 -1.77 12.63
C ARG A 203 3.03 -0.45 12.82
N TYR A 204 2.45 0.66 12.37
CA TYR A 204 3.07 1.99 12.44
C TYR A 204 2.91 2.68 13.80
N TYR A 205 2.02 2.15 14.65
CA TYR A 205 1.73 2.74 15.95
C TYR A 205 2.50 2.09 17.10
N TRP A 206 3.45 1.21 16.79
CA TRP A 206 4.38 0.67 17.77
C TRP A 206 5.79 0.56 17.20
N ARG A 207 6.79 0.60 18.08
CA ARG A 207 8.19 0.43 17.74
C ARG A 207 8.97 -0.16 18.90
N TRP A 208 10.13 -0.70 18.62
CA TRP A 208 11.04 -1.17 19.65
C TRP A 208 11.65 0.00 20.42
N LEU A 209 11.87 -0.22 21.72
CA LEU A 209 12.60 0.72 22.54
C LEU A 209 14.01 0.84 21.98
N GLN A 210 14.37 2.01 21.41
CA GLN A 210 15.74 2.26 20.98
C GLN A 210 16.63 2.25 22.23
N ARG A 211 17.66 1.42 22.22
CA ARG A 211 18.67 1.34 23.29
C ARG A 211 19.57 2.56 23.30
#